data_AF-A0A2N0QCM7-F1
#
_entry.id   AF-A0A2N0QCM7-F1
#
_cell.length_a   1.000
_cell.length_b   1.000
_cell.length_c   1.000
_cell.angle_alpha   90.00
_cell.angle_beta   90.00
_cell.angle_gamma   90.00
#
_symmetry.space_group_name_H-M   'P 1'
#
loop_
_entity.id
_entity.type
_entity.pdbx_description
1 polymer ?
#
loop_
_entity_poly.entity_id
_entity_poly.type
_entity_poly.pdbx_seq_one_letter_code
_entity_poly.pdbx_strand_id
1 'polypeptide(L)'
;MTDHIEDSPIKKKNRGGRPPNSIWEDINKGEAVSSGKFAASCKYCKNTWSHSKVSKLEEHLSNHCPDAPAVVVRRYMTKVMEWQDKSKSSKKGKYSEGQSNMDDYHDLTELNKQRCTRINRALVKFFIACRIAFRIVEHPFSSIL
;
A
#
# COMPACT_ATOMS: atom_id res chain seq x y z
N MET A 1 50.45 -22.43 -30.65
CA MET A 1 49.26 -23.29 -30.46
C MET A 1 48.40 -22.64 -29.40
N THR A 2 47.24 -22.11 -29.79
CA THR A 2 46.30 -21.40 -28.91
C THR A 2 45.21 -22.38 -28.47
N ASP A 3 45.13 -22.66 -27.18
CA ASP A 3 44.09 -23.50 -26.60
C ASP A 3 42.80 -22.70 -26.42
N HIS A 4 41.73 -23.17 -27.06
CA HIS A 4 40.36 -22.69 -26.88
C HIS A 4 39.76 -23.38 -25.65
N ILE A 5 39.41 -22.61 -24.62
CA ILE A 5 38.57 -23.08 -23.51
C ILE A 5 37.12 -22.73 -23.86
N GLU A 6 36.32 -23.74 -24.18
CA GLU A 6 34.86 -23.64 -24.26
C GLU A 6 34.30 -23.45 -22.84
N ASP A 7 33.78 -22.25 -22.55
CA ASP A 7 33.01 -22.00 -21.32
C ASP A 7 31.53 -22.34 -21.58
N SER A 8 31.04 -23.30 -20.80
CA SER A 8 29.68 -23.83 -20.86
C SER A 8 28.62 -22.77 -20.52
N PRO A 9 27.41 -22.82 -21.11
CA PRO A 9 26.37 -21.83 -20.79
C PRO A 9 25.79 -22.08 -19.40
N ILE A 10 26.21 -21.26 -18.43
CA ILE A 10 25.63 -21.20 -17.09
C ILE A 10 24.14 -20.81 -17.20
N LYS A 11 23.25 -21.79 -17.02
CA LYS A 11 21.80 -21.59 -16.95
C LYS A 11 21.46 -20.60 -15.83
N LYS A 12 21.04 -19.39 -16.21
CA LYS A 12 20.54 -18.38 -15.27
C LYS A 12 19.13 -18.79 -14.82
N LYS A 13 19.03 -19.18 -13.55
CA LYS A 13 17.79 -19.32 -12.79
C LYS A 13 16.93 -18.06 -12.89
N ASN A 14 15.69 -18.20 -13.34
CA ASN A 14 14.68 -17.14 -13.41
C ASN A 14 14.31 -16.71 -11.99
N ARG A 15 15.06 -15.76 -11.42
CA ARG A 15 14.60 -15.02 -10.25
C ARG A 15 13.51 -14.07 -10.76
N GLY A 16 12.25 -14.35 -10.43
CA GLY A 16 11.16 -13.41 -10.65
C GLY A 16 11.49 -12.09 -9.98
N GLY A 17 12.01 -11.15 -10.77
CA GLY A 17 12.40 -9.82 -10.36
C GLY A 17 11.49 -8.79 -11.01
N ARG A 18 11.37 -7.64 -10.37
CA ARG A 18 10.70 -6.44 -10.89
C ARG A 18 11.13 -6.23 -12.35
N PRO A 19 10.20 -6.09 -13.32
CA PRO A 19 10.57 -5.79 -14.69
C PRO A 19 11.48 -4.55 -14.73
N PRO A 20 12.42 -4.49 -15.69
CA PRO A 20 13.39 -3.41 -15.77
C PRO A 20 12.69 -2.07 -15.67
N ASN A 21 13.25 -1.24 -14.80
CA ASN A 21 12.56 -0.12 -14.20
C ASN A 21 12.37 0.99 -15.24
N SER A 22 11.23 0.99 -15.94
CA SER A 22 10.85 1.97 -16.98
C SER A 22 10.91 3.44 -16.54
N ILE A 23 11.06 3.70 -15.24
CA ILE A 23 11.22 5.05 -14.68
C ILE A 23 12.34 5.86 -15.34
N TRP A 24 13.39 5.21 -15.83
CA TRP A 24 14.54 5.89 -16.44
C TRP A 24 14.25 6.47 -17.84
N GLU A 25 13.09 6.15 -18.44
CA GLU A 25 12.60 6.82 -19.65
C GLU A 25 12.21 8.26 -19.37
N ASP A 26 11.77 8.57 -18.15
CA ASP A 26 11.22 9.88 -17.77
C ASP A 26 12.07 10.58 -16.68
N ILE A 27 13.04 9.86 -16.12
CA ILE A 27 14.02 10.35 -15.12
C ILE A 27 15.43 10.13 -15.65
N ASN A 28 16.28 11.15 -15.55
CA ASN A 28 17.71 11.00 -15.79
C ASN A 28 18.34 10.32 -14.57
N LYS A 29 19.00 9.19 -14.80
CA LYS A 29 19.77 8.49 -13.77
C LYS A 29 21.13 9.18 -13.60
N GLY A 30 21.40 9.66 -12.40
CA GLY A 30 22.70 10.17 -12.01
C GLY A 30 23.59 9.08 -11.42
N GLU A 31 24.68 9.53 -10.79
CA GLU A 31 25.70 8.66 -10.20
C GLU A 31 25.13 7.78 -9.07
N ALA A 32 25.72 6.59 -8.91
CA ALA A 32 25.40 5.71 -7.80
C ALA A 32 26.05 6.25 -6.53
N VAL A 33 25.23 6.69 -5.58
CA VAL A 33 25.73 7.25 -4.31
C VAL A 33 26.02 6.14 -3.30
N SER A 34 25.28 5.03 -3.37
CA SER A 34 25.52 3.83 -2.55
C SER A 34 24.72 2.63 -3.10
N SER A 35 24.89 1.43 -2.53
CA SER A 35 24.14 0.23 -2.93
C SER A 35 22.63 0.49 -2.99
N GLY A 36 22.07 0.50 -4.20
CA GLY A 36 20.63 0.67 -4.46
C GLY A 36 20.09 2.10 -4.41
N LYS A 37 20.94 3.13 -4.28
CA LYS A 37 20.53 4.55 -4.24
C LYS A 37 21.30 5.35 -5.27
N PHE A 38 20.58 6.16 -6.03
CA PHE A 38 21.13 6.93 -7.14
C PHE A 38 20.73 8.40 -7.01
N ALA A 39 21.62 9.27 -7.47
CA ALA A 39 21.22 10.60 -7.86
C ALA A 39 20.25 10.50 -9.05
N ALA A 40 19.32 11.44 -9.15
CA ALA A 40 18.33 11.46 -10.22
C ALA A 40 17.90 12.88 -10.53
N SER A 41 17.45 13.14 -11.76
CA SER A 41 16.76 14.38 -12.11
C SER A 41 15.55 14.15 -13.00
N CYS A 42 14.50 14.93 -12.78
CA CYS A 42 13.30 14.87 -13.59
C CYS A 42 13.56 15.50 -14.96
N LYS A 43 13.15 14.82 -16.04
CA LYS A 43 13.32 15.34 -17.41
C LYS A 43 12.41 16.55 -17.70
N TYR A 44 11.32 16.71 -16.97
CA TYR A 44 10.31 17.75 -17.21
C TYR A 44 10.56 19.00 -16.36
N CYS A 45 10.45 18.88 -15.03
CA CYS A 45 10.53 20.03 -14.12
C CYS A 45 11.94 20.28 -13.56
N LYS A 46 12.94 19.50 -13.98
CA LYS A 46 14.35 19.61 -13.57
C LYS A 46 14.62 19.44 -12.06
N ASN A 47 13.63 19.02 -11.27
CA ASN A 47 13.87 18.65 -9.87
C ASN A 47 14.97 17.59 -9.79
N THR A 48 15.90 17.77 -8.85
CA THR A 48 17.03 16.87 -8.64
C THR A 48 16.94 16.22 -7.26
N TRP A 49 17.46 15.00 -7.18
CA TRP A 49 17.58 14.26 -5.93
C TRP A 49 19.00 13.73 -5.83
N SER A 50 19.70 14.05 -4.74
CA SER A 50 21.02 13.46 -4.43
C SER A 50 20.89 11.98 -4.07
N HIS A 51 19.75 11.59 -3.48
CA HIS A 51 19.56 10.24 -2.97
C HIS A 51 18.09 9.83 -3.07
N SER A 52 17.74 9.13 -4.14
CA SER A 52 16.35 8.75 -4.42
C SER A 52 16.16 7.23 -4.51
N LYS A 53 15.01 6.78 -4.01
CA LYS A 53 14.45 5.46 -4.30
C LYS A 53 13.47 5.62 -5.46
N VAL A 54 13.35 4.57 -6.26
CA VAL A 54 12.42 4.50 -7.41
C VAL A 54 11.00 4.94 -7.05
N SER A 55 10.46 4.49 -5.91
CA SER A 55 9.10 4.82 -5.50
C SER A 55 8.87 6.33 -5.32
N LYS A 56 9.87 7.07 -4.82
CA LYS A 56 9.77 8.53 -4.70
C LYS A 56 9.77 9.23 -6.06
N LEU A 57 10.47 8.66 -7.04
CA LEU A 57 10.50 9.17 -8.41
C LEU A 57 9.17 8.90 -9.13
N GLU A 58 8.60 7.70 -8.95
CA GLU A 58 7.28 7.33 -9.47
C GLU A 58 6.18 8.24 -8.89
N GLU A 59 6.22 8.52 -7.58
CA GLU A 59 5.29 9.43 -6.89
C GLU A 59 5.41 10.88 -7.37
N HIS A 60 6.64 11.34 -7.68
CA HIS A 60 6.83 12.65 -8.25
C HIS A 60 6.15 12.76 -9.62
N LEU A 61 6.37 11.79 -10.51
CA LEU A 61 5.77 11.78 -11.85
C LEU A 61 4.24 11.59 -11.81
N SER A 62 3.69 10.92 -10.81
CA SER A 62 2.25 10.68 -10.74
C SER A 62 1.44 11.89 -10.25
N ASN A 63 1.98 12.71 -9.33
CA ASN A 63 1.17 13.73 -8.65
C ASN A 63 1.87 15.09 -8.44
N HIS A 64 3.20 15.16 -8.50
CA HIS A 64 3.93 16.34 -8.01
C HIS A 64 4.75 17.05 -9.09
N CYS A 65 4.85 16.49 -10.29
CA CYS A 65 5.58 17.12 -11.38
C CYS A 65 4.68 18.12 -12.11
N PRO A 66 4.97 19.43 -12.07
CA PRO A 66 4.14 20.45 -12.72
C PRO A 66 4.21 20.38 -14.25
N ASP A 67 5.35 19.96 -14.80
CA ASP A 67 5.64 20.01 -16.24
C ASP A 67 5.52 18.64 -16.94
N ALA A 68 5.13 17.59 -16.21
CA ALA A 68 5.02 16.25 -16.79
C ALA A 68 3.81 16.16 -17.76
N PRO A 69 3.99 15.60 -18.97
CA PRO A 69 2.87 15.37 -19.88
C PRO A 69 1.80 14.46 -19.25
N ALA A 70 0.53 14.75 -19.51
CA ALA A 70 -0.59 14.00 -18.95
C ALA A 70 -0.53 12.47 -19.18
N VAL A 71 0.04 12.04 -20.31
CA VAL A 71 0.27 10.63 -20.64
C VAL A 71 1.25 9.98 -19.66
N VAL A 72 2.31 10.69 -19.28
CA VAL A 72 3.34 10.24 -18.34
C VAL A 72 2.74 10.16 -16.94
N VAL A 73 2.04 11.22 -16.52
CA VAL A 73 1.35 11.28 -15.23
C VAL A 73 0.39 10.10 -15.06
N ARG A 74 -0.50 9.89 -16.04
CA ARG A 74 -1.48 8.79 -16.03
C ARG A 74 -0.80 7.42 -15.95
N ARG A 75 0.28 7.21 -16.71
CA ARG A 75 1.05 5.96 -16.69
C ARG A 75 1.61 5.65 -15.31
N TYR A 76 2.14 6.64 -14.59
CA TYR A 76 2.68 6.42 -13.25
C TYR A 76 1.60 6.36 -12.17
N MET A 77 0.49 7.07 -12.31
CA MET A 77 -0.67 6.90 -11.44
C MET A 77 -1.17 5.45 -11.43
N THR A 78 -1.39 4.86 -12.61
CA THR A 78 -1.83 3.45 -12.72
C THR A 78 -0.83 2.50 -12.08
N LYS A 79 0.48 2.69 -12.33
CA LYS A 79 1.52 1.88 -11.69
C LYS A 79 1.45 1.97 -10.17
N VAL A 80 1.42 3.19 -9.60
CA VAL A 80 1.39 3.40 -8.14
C VAL A 80 0.16 2.73 -7.50
N MET A 81 -1.00 2.78 -8.16
CA MET A 81 -2.21 2.09 -7.69
C MET A 81 -2.05 0.56 -7.70
N GLU A 82 -1.55 -0.03 -8.80
CA GLU A 82 -1.29 -1.48 -8.87
C GLU A 82 -0.31 -1.96 -7.77
N TRP A 83 0.70 -1.16 -7.44
CA TRP A 83 1.64 -1.48 -6.35
C TRP A 83 0.94 -1.49 -5.00
N GLN A 84 0.03 -0.54 -4.73
CA GLN A 84 -0.72 -0.55 -3.48
C GLN A 84 -1.59 -1.80 -3.36
N ASP A 85 -2.27 -2.20 -4.42
CA ASP A 85 -3.13 -3.39 -4.40
C ASP A 85 -2.33 -4.68 -4.25
N LYS A 86 -1.20 -4.80 -4.96
CA LYS A 86 -0.26 -5.93 -4.79
C LYS A 86 0.35 -5.94 -3.38
N SER A 87 0.68 -4.79 -2.79
CA SER A 87 1.22 -4.73 -1.43
C SER A 87 0.20 -5.20 -0.38
N LYS A 88 -1.09 -4.86 -0.57
CA LYS A 88 -2.20 -5.36 0.25
C LYS A 88 -2.42 -6.86 0.05
N SER A 89 -2.32 -7.36 -1.19
CA SER A 89 -2.45 -8.78 -1.54
C SER A 89 -1.27 -9.64 -1.05
N SER A 90 -0.04 -9.12 -1.12
CA SER A 90 1.19 -9.81 -0.73
C SER A 90 1.37 -9.96 0.78
N LYS A 91 0.48 -9.34 1.58
CA LYS A 91 0.34 -9.62 3.01
C LYS A 91 -0.42 -10.92 3.29
N LYS A 92 -0.51 -11.83 2.33
CA LYS A 92 -0.64 -13.26 2.62
C LYS A 92 0.72 -13.77 3.11
N GLY A 93 1.11 -13.34 4.31
CA GLY A 93 2.07 -14.10 5.11
C GLY A 93 1.55 -15.53 5.22
N LYS A 94 2.45 -16.52 5.36
CA LYS A 94 2.05 -17.91 5.63
C LYS A 94 1.03 -17.89 6.76
N TYR A 95 -0.25 -18.06 6.44
CA TYR A 95 -1.25 -18.30 7.46
C TYR A 95 -0.83 -19.64 8.05
N SER A 96 -0.39 -19.63 9.31
CA SER A 96 -0.45 -20.85 10.11
C SER A 96 -1.89 -21.32 10.02
N GLU A 97 -2.08 -22.51 9.49
CA GLU A 97 -3.35 -23.21 9.34
C GLU A 97 -4.09 -23.16 10.70
N GLY A 98 -4.97 -22.18 10.88
CA GLY A 98 -5.57 -21.88 12.18
C GLY A 98 -5.96 -20.42 12.47
N GLN A 99 -5.56 -19.42 11.68
CA GLN A 99 -6.07 -18.05 11.84
C GLN A 99 -7.29 -17.80 10.94
N SER A 100 -8.47 -17.64 11.56
CA SER A 100 -9.71 -17.21 10.90
C SER A 100 -9.61 -15.75 10.46
N ASN A 101 -10.30 -15.41 9.37
CA ASN A 101 -10.39 -14.05 8.86
C ASN A 101 -11.26 -13.20 9.80
N MET A 102 -11.08 -11.89 9.83
CA MET A 102 -11.91 -11.01 10.68
C MET A 102 -13.41 -11.17 10.35
N ASP A 103 -13.71 -11.42 9.08
CA ASP A 103 -15.07 -11.60 8.58
C ASP A 103 -15.70 -12.96 8.96
N ASP A 104 -14.91 -13.94 9.40
CA ASP A 104 -15.40 -15.28 9.80
C ASP A 104 -16.18 -15.22 11.13
N TYR A 105 -16.12 -14.11 11.87
CA TYR A 105 -16.86 -13.88 13.11
C TYR A 105 -18.18 -13.12 12.92
N HIS A 106 -18.55 -12.79 11.67
CA HIS A 106 -19.86 -12.21 11.41
C HIS A 106 -20.93 -13.30 11.41
N ASP A 107 -21.39 -13.64 12.60
CA ASP A 107 -22.69 -14.29 12.78
C ASP A 107 -23.76 -13.33 12.25
N LEU A 108 -24.17 -13.50 10.98
CA LEU A 108 -25.48 -13.05 10.48
C LEU A 108 -26.62 -13.90 11.09
N THR A 109 -26.45 -14.33 12.34
CA THR A 109 -27.48 -15.01 13.09
C THR A 109 -28.41 -13.91 13.59
N GLU A 110 -29.62 -13.84 13.05
CA GLU A 110 -30.69 -13.03 13.63
C GLU A 110 -30.66 -13.19 15.16
N LEU A 111 -30.38 -12.10 15.86
CA LEU A 111 -30.26 -12.15 17.31
C LEU A 111 -31.62 -12.60 17.88
N ASN A 112 -31.62 -13.75 18.56
CA ASN A 112 -32.84 -14.25 19.17
C ASN A 112 -33.42 -13.22 20.16
N LYS A 113 -34.74 -13.21 20.30
CA LYS A 113 -35.46 -12.21 21.10
C LYS A 113 -34.97 -12.11 22.56
N GLN A 114 -34.51 -13.23 23.12
CA GLN A 114 -33.96 -13.28 24.48
C GLN A 114 -32.61 -12.55 24.58
N ARG A 115 -31.71 -12.71 23.60
CA ARG A 115 -30.43 -11.99 23.51
C ARG A 115 -30.65 -10.49 23.35
N CYS A 116 -31.55 -10.08 22.45
CA CYS A 116 -31.92 -8.67 22.30
C CYS A 116 -32.42 -8.06 23.62
N THR A 117 -33.29 -8.78 24.34
CA THR A 117 -33.82 -8.32 25.64
C THR A 117 -32.71 -8.16 26.68
N ARG A 118 -31.75 -9.09 26.73
CA ARG A 118 -30.60 -9.01 27.65
C ARG A 118 -29.69 -7.83 27.33
N ILE A 119 -29.42 -7.59 26.05
CA ILE A 119 -28.61 -6.45 25.57
C ILE A 119 -29.30 -5.15 25.94
N ASN A 120 -30.59 -4.99 25.60
CA ASN A 120 -31.35 -3.78 25.92
C ASN A 120 -31.39 -3.52 27.44
N ARG A 121 -31.60 -4.56 28.25
CA ARG A 121 -31.57 -4.42 29.72
C ARG A 121 -30.19 -3.98 30.23
N ALA A 122 -29.10 -4.46 29.64
CA ALA A 122 -27.75 -4.05 29.99
C ALA A 122 -27.49 -2.59 29.60
N LEU A 123 -27.91 -2.17 28.40
CA LEU A 123 -27.80 -0.79 27.93
C LEU A 123 -28.57 0.17 28.84
N VAL A 124 -29.82 -0.13 29.18
CA VAL A 124 -30.62 0.70 30.09
C VAL A 124 -29.94 0.85 31.45
N LYS A 125 -29.40 -0.25 32.02
CA LYS A 125 -28.64 -0.20 33.28
C LYS A 125 -27.40 0.68 33.17
N PHE A 126 -26.67 0.60 32.05
CA PHE A 126 -25.50 1.43 31.80
C PHE A 126 -25.86 2.92 31.74
N PHE A 127 -26.89 3.31 30.98
CA PHE A 127 -27.33 4.70 30.90
C PHE A 127 -27.76 5.25 32.27
N ILE A 128 -28.45 4.45 33.08
CA ILE A 128 -28.85 4.83 34.44
C ILE A 128 -27.64 4.96 35.37
N ALA A 129 -26.74 3.97 35.38
CA ALA A 129 -25.57 3.96 36.27
C ALA A 129 -24.58 5.07 35.94
N CYS A 130 -24.35 5.34 34.65
CA CYS A 130 -23.44 6.39 34.19
C CYS A 130 -24.12 7.78 34.10
N ARG A 131 -25.41 7.89 34.43
CA ARG A 131 -26.23 9.12 34.29
C ARG A 131 -26.12 9.78 32.92
N ILE A 132 -25.97 8.98 31.88
CA ILE A 132 -25.87 9.44 30.51
C ILE A 132 -27.29 9.67 29.99
N ALA A 133 -27.59 10.89 29.55
CA ALA A 133 -28.88 11.18 28.91
C ALA A 133 -29.01 10.41 27.59
N PHE A 134 -30.15 9.75 27.37
CA PHE A 134 -30.44 9.02 26.12
C PHE A 134 -30.29 9.87 24.84
N ARG A 135 -30.26 11.20 24.96
CA ARG A 135 -30.04 12.16 23.86
C ARG A 135 -28.68 12.00 23.17
N ILE A 136 -27.68 11.36 23.79
CA ILE A 136 -26.38 11.10 23.15
C ILE A 136 -26.49 10.10 21.99
N VAL A 137 -27.52 9.24 21.99
CA VAL A 137 -27.71 8.22 20.97
C VAL A 137 -28.22 8.80 19.64
N GLU A 138 -28.81 10.00 19.64
CA GLU A 138 -29.36 10.61 18.42
C GLU A 138 -28.29 11.34 17.58
N HIS A 139 -27.20 11.80 18.21
CA HIS A 139 -26.10 12.48 17.53
C HIS A 139 -24.74 12.11 18.14
N PRO A 140 -24.01 11.11 17.59
CA PRO A 140 -22.75 10.64 18.16
C PRO A 140 -21.56 11.63 18.06
N PHE A 141 -21.76 12.85 17.54
CA PHE A 141 -20.67 13.81 17.28
C PHE A 141 -20.85 15.23 17.85
N SER A 142 -21.92 15.54 18.59
CA SER A 142 -22.21 16.92 19.02
C SER A 142 -21.86 17.24 20.47
N SER A 143 -20.96 16.49 21.11
CA SER A 143 -20.54 16.75 22.51
C SER A 143 -19.02 16.91 22.67
N ILE A 144 -18.39 17.57 21.70
CA ILE A 144 -17.06 18.18 21.87
C ILE A 144 -17.22 19.68 21.64
N LEU A 145 -17.56 20.41 22.70
CA LEU A 145 -17.09 21.76 22.97
C LEU A 145 -17.07 21.98 24.48
#